data_AF-A0A3P7LX88-F1
#
_entry.id   AF-A0A3P7LX88-F1
#
_cell.length_a   1.000
_cell.length_b   1.000
_cell.length_c   1.000
_cell.angle_alpha   90.00
_cell.angle_beta   90.00
_cell.angle_gamma   90.00
#
_symmetry.space_group_name_H-M   'P 1'
#
loop_
_entity.id
_entity.type
_entity.pdbx_description
1 polymer ?
#
loop_
_entity_poly.entity_id
_entity_poly.type
_entity_poly.pdbx_seq_one_letter_code
_entity_poly.pdbx_strand_id
1 'polypeptide(L)'
;MRLLLLSLSFIFALIIFQSGFLLKRKELHMRSKCSDAKLPHSECWMQRQFKKVVVLLIDALRYDFLIPLEHDSPKSFFRGHMPGVKKLLDRGARIGLFLADPPTTTLQRIKAITTGTLPTFIDA
;
A
#
# COMPACT_ATOMS: atom_id res chain seq x y z
N MET A 1 39.84 28.45 -14.04
CA MET A 1 38.68 29.06 -13.33
C MET A 1 37.33 28.69 -13.96
N ARG A 2 37.09 28.90 -15.27
CA ARG A 2 35.79 28.59 -15.91
C ARG A 2 35.37 27.11 -15.84
N LEU A 3 36.28 26.18 -16.10
CA LEU A 3 36.01 24.73 -15.99
C LEU A 3 35.67 24.30 -14.56
N LEU A 4 36.27 24.95 -13.57
CA LEU A 4 36.04 24.67 -12.15
C LEU A 4 34.67 25.19 -11.70
N LEU A 5 34.23 26.34 -12.22
CA LEU A 5 32.88 26.85 -11.99
C LEU A 5 31.80 25.97 -12.63
N LEU A 6 32.05 25.48 -13.86
CA LEU A 6 31.16 24.55 -14.54
C LEU A 6 31.05 23.22 -13.80
N SER A 7 32.16 22.65 -13.33
CA SER A 7 32.10 21.39 -12.58
C SER A 7 31.32 21.55 -11.25
N LEU A 8 31.50 22.68 -10.56
CA LEU A 8 30.75 23.00 -9.34
C LEU A 8 29.24 23.12 -9.59
N SER A 9 28.82 23.78 -10.68
CA SER A 9 27.39 23.91 -10.99
C SER A 9 26.75 22.56 -11.33
N PHE A 10 27.45 21.69 -12.06
CA PHE A 10 26.98 20.32 -12.32
C PHE A 10 26.86 19.49 -11.05
N ILE A 11 27.85 19.54 -10.15
CA ILE A 11 27.79 18.83 -8.87
C ILE A 11 26.60 19.34 -8.04
N PHE A 12 26.39 20.65 -7.98
CA PHE A 12 25.26 21.23 -7.26
C PHE A 12 23.91 20.80 -7.84
N ALA A 13 23.76 20.81 -9.17
CA ALA A 13 22.56 20.32 -9.85
C ALA A 13 22.31 18.84 -9.57
N LEU A 14 23.37 18.01 -9.57
CA LEU A 14 23.27 16.58 -9.25
C LEU A 14 22.85 16.35 -7.79
N ILE A 15 23.34 17.16 -6.83
CA ILE A 15 22.93 17.08 -5.43
C ILE A 15 21.44 17.41 -5.27
N ILE A 16 20.96 18.49 -5.91
CA ILE A 16 19.53 18.86 -5.89
C ILE A 16 18.67 17.78 -6.54
N PHE A 17 19.11 17.27 -7.71
CA PHE A 17 18.39 16.22 -8.41
C PHE A 17 18.26 14.96 -7.55
N GLN A 18 19.34 14.53 -6.90
CA GLN A 18 19.34 13.35 -6.03
C GLN A 18 18.53 13.52 -4.73
N SER A 19 18.36 14.74 -4.23
CA SER A 19 17.63 14.99 -2.98
C SER A 19 16.12 15.14 -3.21
N GLY A 20 15.69 15.76 -4.32
CA GLY A 20 14.28 16.10 -4.53
C GLY A 20 13.60 15.46 -5.74
N PHE A 21 14.31 15.22 -6.84
CA PHE A 21 13.69 14.81 -8.12
C PHE A 21 13.89 13.34 -8.44
N LEU A 22 15.00 12.74 -8.01
CA LEU A 22 15.27 11.34 -8.20
C LEU A 22 14.33 10.50 -7.32
N LEU A 23 13.46 9.73 -7.96
CA LEU A 23 12.60 8.73 -7.30
C LEU A 23 13.47 7.75 -6.51
N LYS A 24 13.47 7.88 -5.18
CA LYS A 24 14.10 6.93 -4.27
C LYS A 24 13.05 6.03 -3.66
N ARG A 25 13.16 4.73 -3.88
CA ARG A 25 12.34 3.73 -3.21
C ARG A 25 12.85 3.54 -1.79
N LYS A 26 12.00 3.74 -0.79
CA LYS A 26 12.28 3.31 0.58
C LYS A 26 12.00 1.81 0.66
N GLU A 27 13.05 1.01 0.63
CA GLU A 27 12.94 -0.42 0.87
C GLU A 27 12.93 -0.71 2.38
N LEU A 28 12.13 -1.69 2.79
CA LEU A 28 12.21 -2.23 4.13
C LEU A 28 13.49 -3.06 4.22
N HIS A 29 14.42 -2.68 5.10
CA HIS A 29 15.66 -3.43 5.31
C HIS A 29 15.42 -4.81 5.95
N MET A 30 14.30 -4.95 6.66
CA MET A 30 13.87 -6.21 7.26
C MET A 30 13.37 -7.17 6.19
N ARG A 31 14.08 -8.28 6.01
CA ARG A 31 13.66 -9.39 5.15
C ARG A 31 13.31 -10.58 6.01
N SER A 32 12.22 -11.27 5.67
CA SER A 32 11.87 -12.53 6.31
C SER A 32 12.94 -13.58 6.05
N LYS A 33 13.35 -14.28 7.10
CA LYS A 33 14.27 -15.42 7.06
C LYS A 33 13.50 -16.72 7.25
N CYS A 34 14.07 -17.84 6.83
CA CYS A 34 13.44 -19.15 7.03
C CYS A 34 13.25 -19.50 8.50
N SER A 35 14.12 -19.00 9.39
CA SER A 35 13.95 -19.10 10.84
C SER A 35 12.65 -18.47 11.35
N ASP A 36 12.14 -17.46 10.65
CA ASP A 36 10.95 -16.72 11.06
C ASP A 36 9.67 -17.55 10.83
N ALA A 37 9.73 -18.54 9.94
CA ALA A 37 8.62 -19.43 9.65
C ALA A 37 8.29 -20.40 10.81
N LYS A 38 9.18 -20.55 11.83
CA LYS A 38 8.95 -21.32 13.08
C LYS A 38 8.23 -22.67 12.89
N LEU A 39 8.57 -23.44 11.86
CA LEU A 39 8.03 -24.76 11.63
C LEU A 39 9.16 -25.80 11.65
N PRO A 40 9.12 -26.80 12.56
CA PRO A 40 10.07 -27.91 12.52
C PRO A 40 9.84 -28.73 11.24
N HIS A 41 10.91 -28.99 10.48
CA HIS A 41 10.92 -29.76 9.23
C HIS A 41 10.20 -29.14 8.01
N SER A 42 9.89 -27.84 8.01
CA SER A 42 9.31 -27.19 6.82
C SER A 42 10.36 -26.61 5.88
N GLU A 43 10.19 -26.84 4.58
CA GLU A 43 10.70 -25.93 3.54
C GLU A 43 10.27 -24.50 3.89
N CYS A 44 11.16 -23.51 3.77
CA CYS A 44 11.08 -22.07 4.14
C CYS A 44 9.74 -21.32 3.88
N TRP A 45 8.62 -21.85 4.34
CA TRP A 45 7.26 -21.49 3.96
C TRP A 45 6.35 -21.70 5.16
N MET A 46 5.38 -20.80 5.31
CA MET A 46 4.33 -20.94 6.32
C MET A 46 3.38 -22.07 5.95
N GLN A 47 2.85 -22.78 6.95
CA GLN A 47 1.85 -23.81 6.72
C GLN A 47 0.60 -23.21 6.09
N ARG A 48 0.17 -23.77 4.95
CA ARG A 48 -1.03 -23.34 4.22
C ARG A 48 -2.28 -23.45 5.10
N GLN A 49 -2.92 -22.31 5.35
CA GLN A 49 -4.16 -22.24 6.15
C GLN A 49 -5.43 -22.49 5.31
N PHE A 50 -5.41 -22.13 4.02
CA PHE A 50 -6.59 -22.18 3.15
C PHE A 50 -6.30 -22.90 1.84
N LYS A 51 -7.30 -23.61 1.28
CA LYS A 51 -7.14 -24.34 0.00
C LYS A 51 -7.18 -23.43 -1.22
N LYS A 52 -7.94 -22.33 -1.14
CA LYS A 52 -8.14 -21.34 -2.20
C LYS A 52 -8.30 -19.96 -1.56
N VAL A 53 -7.84 -18.93 -2.26
CA VAL A 53 -8.00 -17.53 -1.86
C VAL A 53 -8.60 -16.78 -3.05
N VAL A 54 -9.59 -15.93 -2.77
CA VAL A 54 -10.18 -15.03 -3.76
C VAL A 54 -9.82 -13.61 -3.36
N VAL A 55 -9.13 -12.89 -4.25
CA VAL A 55 -8.80 -11.48 -4.06
C VAL A 55 -9.76 -10.67 -4.91
N LEU A 56 -10.64 -9.90 -4.27
CA LEU A 56 -11.59 -9.01 -4.93
C LEU A 56 -11.11 -7.57 -4.79
N LEU A 57 -10.84 -6.91 -5.91
CA LEU A 57 -10.52 -5.50 -5.96
C LEU A 57 -11.74 -4.71 -6.42
N ILE A 58 -12.12 -3.69 -5.64
CA ILE A 58 -13.26 -2.82 -5.93
C ILE A 58 -12.72 -1.40 -6.08
N ASP A 59 -12.91 -0.83 -7.26
CA ASP A 59 -12.47 0.55 -7.53
C ASP A 59 -13.30 1.56 -6.73
N ALA A 60 -12.65 2.64 -6.30
CA ALA A 60 -13.23 3.72 -5.50
C ALA A 60 -13.99 3.30 -4.22
N LEU A 61 -13.74 2.10 -3.68
CA LEU A 61 -14.31 1.67 -2.40
C LEU A 61 -13.57 2.33 -1.24
N ARG A 62 -14.09 3.47 -0.78
CA ARG A 62 -13.54 4.20 0.35
C ARG A 62 -13.80 3.49 1.67
N TYR A 63 -12.87 3.69 2.61
CA TYR A 63 -12.95 3.11 3.96
C TYR A 63 -14.25 3.48 4.70
N ASP A 64 -14.71 4.73 4.58
CA ASP A 64 -15.90 5.21 5.27
C ASP A 64 -17.21 4.59 4.77
N PHE A 65 -17.21 3.90 3.63
CA PHE A 65 -18.39 3.16 3.14
C PHE A 65 -18.59 1.83 3.90
N LEU A 66 -17.49 1.27 4.41
CA LEU A 66 -17.45 -0.02 5.09
C LEU A 66 -17.66 0.08 6.59
N ILE A 67 -17.52 1.26 7.19
CA ILE A 67 -17.66 1.45 8.64
C ILE A 67 -19.14 1.24 9.01
N PRO A 68 -19.47 0.22 9.83
CA PRO A 68 -20.82 0.05 10.33
C PRO A 68 -21.18 1.19 11.28
N LEU A 69 -22.47 1.53 11.34
CA LEU A 69 -22.97 2.50 12.31
C LEU A 69 -22.96 1.90 13.72
N GLU A 70 -22.56 2.71 14.69
CA GLU A 70 -22.78 2.44 16.10
C GLU A 70 -24.29 2.53 16.40
N HIS A 71 -24.75 1.82 17.45
CA HIS A 71 -26.16 1.89 17.84
C HIS A 71 -26.52 3.35 18.17
N ASP A 72 -27.64 3.82 17.62
CA ASP A 72 -28.17 5.19 17.72
C ASP A 72 -27.44 6.30 16.95
N SER A 73 -26.43 5.99 16.14
CA SER A 73 -25.85 6.99 15.23
C SER A 73 -26.73 7.20 13.98
N PRO A 74 -27.08 8.44 13.61
CA PRO A 74 -27.82 8.70 12.38
C PRO A 74 -27.00 8.25 11.17
N LYS A 75 -27.68 7.70 10.16
CA LYS A 75 -27.02 7.37 8.88
C LYS A 75 -26.38 8.65 8.33
N SER A 76 -25.07 8.60 8.12
CA SER A 76 -24.40 9.66 7.37
C SER A 76 -24.57 9.41 5.87
N PHE A 77 -24.18 10.39 5.05
CA PHE A 77 -24.27 10.27 3.60
C PHE A 77 -23.55 9.03 3.05
N PHE A 78 -22.44 8.61 3.67
CA PHE A 78 -21.58 7.53 3.20
C PHE A 78 -21.59 6.26 4.08
N ARG A 79 -22.00 6.35 5.35
CA ARG A 79 -21.95 5.22 6.31
C ARG A 79 -23.29 4.52 6.47
N GLY A 80 -23.25 3.23 6.79
CA GLY A 80 -24.44 2.45 7.13
C GLY A 80 -25.28 1.99 5.94
N HIS A 81 -24.78 2.16 4.71
CA HIS A 81 -25.42 1.67 3.48
C HIS A 81 -25.00 0.24 3.10
N MET A 82 -24.03 -0.34 3.80
CA MET A 82 -23.53 -1.70 3.57
C MET A 82 -23.84 -2.64 4.75
N PRO A 83 -25.10 -3.05 4.98
CA PRO A 83 -25.48 -3.88 6.13
C PRO A 83 -24.83 -5.27 6.14
N GLY A 84 -24.42 -5.77 4.96
CA GLY A 84 -23.68 -7.02 4.84
C GLY A 84 -22.32 -6.99 5.53
N VAL A 85 -21.65 -5.83 5.57
CA VAL A 85 -20.33 -5.69 6.19
C VAL A 85 -20.39 -5.95 7.69
N LYS A 86 -21.44 -5.46 8.37
CA LYS A 86 -21.68 -5.73 9.79
C LYS A 86 -21.78 -7.24 10.07
N LYS A 87 -22.58 -7.96 9.26
CA LYS A 87 -22.72 -9.42 9.39
C LYS A 87 -21.39 -10.16 9.16
N LEU A 88 -20.52 -9.65 8.30
CA LEU A 88 -19.20 -10.23 8.06
C LEU A 88 -18.27 -10.00 9.25
N LEU A 89 -18.27 -8.80 9.84
CA LEU A 89 -17.50 -8.48 11.04
C LEU A 89 -17.86 -9.38 12.21
N ASP A 90 -19.16 -9.63 12.43
CA ASP A 90 -19.66 -10.54 13.47
C ASP A 90 -19.18 -11.99 13.27
N ARG A 91 -18.89 -12.38 12.02
CA ARG A 91 -18.33 -13.69 11.65
C ARG A 91 -16.80 -13.74 11.68
N GLY A 92 -16.15 -12.70 12.20
CA GLY A 92 -14.69 -12.63 12.33
C GLY A 92 -13.97 -11.96 11.17
N ALA A 93 -14.68 -11.32 10.22
CA ALA A 93 -14.03 -10.47 9.24
C ALA A 93 -13.37 -9.26 9.94
N ARG A 94 -12.32 -8.73 9.31
CA ARG A 94 -11.59 -7.56 9.80
C ARG A 94 -11.54 -6.52 8.70
N ILE A 95 -11.68 -5.26 9.07
CA ILE A 95 -11.49 -4.12 8.17
C ILE A 95 -10.12 -3.51 8.49
N GLY A 96 -9.31 -3.31 7.45
CA GLY A 96 -8.07 -2.55 7.53
C GLY A 96 -8.22 -1.22 6.78
N LEU A 97 -7.45 -0.22 7.20
CA LEU A 97 -7.34 1.04 6.49
C LEU A 97 -6.04 1.05 5.68
N PHE A 98 -6.17 1.22 4.37
CA PHE A 98 -5.02 1.45 3.49
C PHE A 98 -4.86 2.96 3.26
N LEU A 99 -3.97 3.57 4.04
CA LEU A 99 -3.55 4.96 3.85
C LEU A 99 -2.54 5.01 2.71
N ALA A 100 -2.82 5.84 1.71
CA ALA A 100 -1.93 6.05 0.59
C ALA A 100 -1.81 7.54 0.31
N ASP A 101 -0.57 7.96 0.10
CA ASP A 101 -0.23 9.34 -0.25
C ASP A 101 -0.75 9.68 -1.66
N PRO A 102 -1.05 10.96 -1.94
CA PRO A 102 -1.39 11.40 -3.28
C PRO A 102 -0.21 11.20 -4.26
N PRO A 103 -0.46 10.92 -5.55
CA PRO A 103 -1.76 10.80 -6.22
C PRO A 103 -2.47 9.45 -5.96
N THR A 104 -3.80 9.50 -5.81
CA THR A 104 -4.63 8.33 -5.45
C THR A 104 -5.33 7.69 -6.65
N THR A 105 -4.63 7.55 -7.78
CA THR A 105 -5.21 6.99 -9.02
C THR A 105 -5.29 5.45 -9.00
N THR A 106 -6.28 4.90 -9.70
CA THR A 106 -6.56 3.46 -9.74
C THR A 106 -5.40 2.66 -10.36
N LEU A 107 -4.89 3.09 -11.52
CA LEU A 107 -3.82 2.38 -12.23
C LEU A 107 -2.54 2.29 -11.39
N GLN A 108 -2.12 3.40 -10.78
CA GLN A 108 -0.90 3.44 -9.98
C GLN A 108 -1.01 2.55 -8.74
N ARG A 109 -2.20 2.47 -8.12
CA ARG A 109 -2.45 1.59 -6.97
C ARG A 109 -2.47 0.10 -7.36
N ILE A 110 -3.08 -0.24 -8.48
CA ILE A 110 -3.07 -1.62 -8.98
C ILE A 110 -1.64 -2.05 -9.32
N LYS A 111 -0.89 -1.18 -9.99
CA LYS A 111 0.53 -1.42 -10.29
C LYS A 111 1.31 -1.67 -8.99
N ALA A 112 1.18 -0.80 -8.00
CA ALA A 112 1.85 -0.96 -6.71
C ALA A 112 1.48 -2.28 -5.99
N ILE A 113 0.20 -2.69 -6.01
CA ILE A 113 -0.26 -3.94 -5.39
C ILE A 113 0.30 -5.17 -6.11
N THR A 114 0.29 -5.15 -7.44
CA THR A 114 0.64 -6.32 -8.26
C THR A 114 2.13 -6.52 -8.42
N THR A 115 2.92 -5.44 -8.46
CA THR A 115 4.38 -5.51 -8.65
C THR A 115 5.15 -5.33 -7.33
N GLY A 116 4.51 -4.79 -6.29
CA GLY A 116 5.19 -4.35 -5.07
C GLY A 116 6.18 -3.20 -5.30
N THR A 117 6.18 -2.56 -6.47
CA THR A 117 7.09 -1.46 -6.82
C THR A 117 6.49 -0.10 -6.51
N LEU A 118 7.34 0.90 -6.26
CA LEU A 118 6.88 2.29 -6.17
C LEU A 118 6.29 2.70 -7.53
N PRO A 119 5.11 3.33 -7.59
CA PRO A 119 4.62 3.90 -8.83
C PRO A 119 5.59 4.97 -9.32
N THR A 120 6.01 4.86 -10.57
CA THR A 120 6.83 5.87 -11.25
C THR A 120 6.01 7.14 -11.49
N PHE A 121 6.69 8.28 -11.68
CA PHE A 121 6.03 9.55 -11.96
C PHE A 121 5.03 9.39 -13.10
N ILE A 122 3.75 9.69 -12.79
CA ILE A 122 2.63 9.89 -13.71
C ILE A 122 2.59 8.91 -14.89
N ASP A 123 1.95 7.76 -14.66
CA ASP A 123 1.26 7.05 -15.74
C ASP A 123 -0.19 7.59 -15.72
N ALA A 124 -0.47 8.60 -16.56
CA ALA A 124 -1.83 9.09 -16.82
C ALA A 124 -2.26 8.65 -18.22
#